data_AF-A0A7C4FYG7-F1
#
_entry.id   AF-A0A7C4FYG7-F1
#
_cell.length_a   1.000
_cell.length_b   1.000
_cell.length_c   1.000
_cell.angle_alpha   90.00
_cell.angle_beta   90.00
_cell.angle_gamma   90.00
#
_symmetry.space_group_name_H-M   'P 1'
#
loop_
_entity.id
_entity.type
_entity.pdbx_description
1 polymer ?
#
loop_
_entity_poly.entity_id
_entity_poly.type
_entity_poly.pdbx_seq_one_letter_code
_entity_poly.pdbx_strand_id
1 'polypeptide(L)'
;MRRYFLFGLIFLGISVFVWLVLHSGPREIWEKARALPLWALGFLFLLEFLGLCFWAASWGALLWAAGIRARPLTVLSAAMAGYAVSYLTPVSYLGGEPVRGWLILRKTGGGVPPLAGTLVWDRVIAGLILLSFAVVGAGMLLPFLSSSQRIWVLLALFVLGIAITLGALNFALGWFWLSKILRFLAGLGKKIRPRLENFATKISEMEEAMHRAFRFRSGYVLLAVLLQGLSFLCHYLRPFFYFLFAQGRELSLRELGIYFNLNAFLSLFLWLTPAGVGTAEGGRVGILGLLGISPAEAMAFSLTYRFLELILVGLGLFVVVRAGAGPKIRRGLGILRGLAEIGNLLVYGLILPARLLPRFFNWRFRKPDPWDYAESPYEKRKYDLVLSVLPRDRRNPYLRALDLGCAEGLFTCRLVEEGIAKEAIGVDVALRALARARENCAHLPQVEFRHLDIGKELPEGQFDLVVCSEVLYYLGYWRIQALAERLAEKVLPGGHVILVSAWPAAKLIHRPFLRHPAFKLVAEHVEPHHTRPYAITCLERLPQRG
;
A
#
# COMPACT_ATOMS: atom_id res chain seq x y z
N MET A 1 15.50 -0.79 3.37
CA MET A 1 14.71 -0.41 4.57
C MET A 1 13.31 -0.99 4.59
N ARG A 2 12.46 -0.84 3.56
CA ARG A 2 11.05 -1.29 3.61
C ARG A 2 10.83 -2.79 3.82
N ARG A 3 11.65 -3.66 3.19
CA ARG A 3 11.64 -5.11 3.46
C ARG A 3 12.08 -5.43 4.89
N TYR A 4 13.21 -4.88 5.34
CA TYR A 4 13.71 -5.10 6.72
C TYR A 4 12.80 -4.51 7.80
N PHE A 5 12.11 -3.41 7.52
CA PHE A 5 11.10 -2.82 8.41
C PHE A 5 9.85 -3.69 8.46
N LEU A 6 9.34 -4.17 7.32
CA LEU A 6 8.22 -5.11 7.28
C LEU A 6 8.59 -6.45 7.94
N PHE A 7 9.79 -6.98 7.69
CA PHE A 7 10.32 -8.16 8.38
C PHE A 7 10.50 -7.91 9.87
N GLY A 8 10.95 -6.72 10.27
CA GLY A 8 11.05 -6.31 11.66
C GLY A 8 9.69 -6.24 12.35
N LEU A 9 8.67 -5.69 11.70
CA LEU A 9 7.29 -5.65 12.20
C LEU A 9 6.67 -7.06 12.28
N ILE A 10 6.90 -7.91 11.28
CA ILE A 10 6.47 -9.31 11.31
C ILE A 10 7.16 -10.04 12.46
N PHE A 11 8.47 -9.90 12.59
CA PHE A 11 9.25 -10.53 13.66
C PHE A 11 8.80 -10.04 15.03
N LEU A 12 8.58 -8.74 15.20
CA LEU A 12 8.04 -8.14 16.42
C LEU A 12 6.66 -8.71 16.74
N GLY A 13 5.74 -8.75 15.76
CA GLY A 13 4.40 -9.30 15.93
C GLY A 13 4.41 -10.77 16.34
N ILE A 14 5.22 -11.60 15.68
CA ILE A 14 5.40 -13.01 16.03
C ILE A 14 6.04 -13.15 17.41
N SER A 15 7.04 -12.34 17.74
CA SER A 15 7.71 -12.39 19.05
C SER A 15 6.75 -12.04 20.18
N VAL A 16 5.93 -10.98 20.01
CA VAL A 16 4.88 -10.61 20.97
C VAL A 16 3.84 -11.73 21.09
N PHE A 17 3.41 -12.30 19.97
CA PHE A 17 2.46 -13.41 19.98
C PHE A 17 3.01 -14.64 20.73
N VAL A 18 4.25 -15.06 20.44
CA VAL A 18 4.90 -16.19 21.13
C VAL A 18 5.07 -15.89 22.62
N TRP A 19 5.50 -14.68 22.96
CA TRP A 19 5.62 -14.26 24.36
C TRP A 19 4.27 -14.32 25.09
N LEU A 20 3.19 -13.84 24.49
CA LEU A 20 1.84 -13.92 25.06
C LEU A 20 1.39 -15.37 25.27
N VAL A 21 1.61 -16.25 24.29
CA VAL A 21 1.25 -17.67 24.41
C VAL A 21 2.04 -18.36 25.53
N LEU A 22 3.33 -18.08 25.64
CA LEU A 22 4.18 -18.64 26.69
C LEU A 22 3.80 -18.10 28.07
N HIS A 23 3.53 -16.80 28.18
CA HIS A 23 3.20 -16.16 29.45
C HIS A 23 1.78 -16.50 29.95
N SER A 24 0.82 -16.65 29.04
CA SER A 24 -0.55 -17.07 29.37
C SER A 24 -0.69 -18.58 29.59
N GLY A 25 0.39 -19.38 29.48
CA GLY A 25 0.37 -20.82 29.70
C GLY A 25 -0.27 -21.62 28.56
N PRO A 26 0.51 -22.25 27.66
CA PRO A 26 -0.04 -22.97 26.50
C PRO A 26 -1.03 -24.08 26.87
N ARG A 27 -0.80 -24.78 27.99
CA ARG A 27 -1.70 -25.81 28.51
C ARG A 27 -3.02 -25.21 28.97
N GLU A 28 -2.98 -24.12 29.73
CA GLU A 28 -4.19 -23.43 30.20
C GLU A 28 -4.99 -22.85 29.04
N ILE A 29 -4.34 -22.23 28.05
CA ILE A 29 -4.99 -21.76 26.82
C ILE A 29 -5.73 -22.92 26.13
N TRP A 30 -5.08 -24.07 25.98
CA TRP A 30 -5.69 -25.25 25.37
C TRP A 30 -6.88 -25.76 26.19
N GLU A 31 -6.76 -25.82 27.51
CA GLU A 31 -7.83 -26.24 28.41
C GLU A 31 -9.04 -25.31 28.37
N LYS A 32 -8.82 -23.99 28.27
CA LYS A 32 -9.90 -23.00 28.13
C LYS A 32 -10.51 -23.02 26.72
N ALA A 33 -9.72 -23.28 25.68
CA ALA A 33 -10.23 -23.39 24.32
C ALA A 33 -11.07 -24.66 24.11
N ARG A 34 -10.64 -25.80 24.65
CA ARG A 34 -11.39 -27.07 24.55
C ARG A 34 -12.69 -27.08 25.36
N ALA A 35 -12.85 -26.14 26.30
CA ALA A 35 -14.08 -26.01 27.08
C ALA A 35 -15.26 -25.56 26.22
N LEU A 36 -15.00 -24.95 25.06
CA LEU A 36 -16.04 -24.57 24.11
C LEU A 36 -16.53 -25.81 23.32
N PRO A 37 -17.82 -26.19 23.42
CA PRO A 37 -18.34 -27.35 22.70
C PRO A 37 -18.42 -27.09 21.18
N LEU A 38 -18.35 -28.16 20.38
CA LEU A 38 -18.36 -28.06 18.91
C LEU A 38 -19.59 -27.34 18.33
N TRP A 39 -20.77 -27.53 18.93
CA TRP A 39 -21.98 -26.82 18.51
C TRP A 39 -21.87 -25.31 18.75
N ALA A 40 -21.22 -24.89 19.84
CA ALA A 40 -20.99 -23.48 20.15
C ALA A 40 -19.97 -22.87 19.21
N LEU A 41 -18.93 -23.63 18.83
CA LEU A 41 -18.00 -23.23 17.76
C LEU A 41 -18.74 -23.02 16.43
N GLY A 42 -19.64 -23.94 16.07
CA GLY A 42 -20.51 -23.81 14.89
C GLY A 42 -21.44 -22.59 14.96
N PHE A 43 -22.02 -22.31 16.13
CA PHE A 43 -22.83 -21.11 16.36
C PHE A 43 -22.01 -19.82 16.20
N LEU A 44 -20.80 -19.75 16.77
CA LEU A 44 -19.93 -18.59 16.64
C LEU A 44 -19.50 -18.37 15.17
N PHE A 45 -19.23 -19.45 14.43
CA PHE A 45 -18.98 -19.36 12.99
C PHE A 45 -20.21 -18.84 12.22
N LEU A 46 -21.40 -19.34 12.54
CA LEU A 46 -22.63 -18.87 11.92
C LEU A 46 -22.87 -17.39 12.20
N LEU A 47 -22.63 -16.94 13.43
CA LEU A 47 -22.74 -15.53 13.82
C LEU A 47 -21.75 -14.65 13.05
N GLU A 48 -20.50 -15.11 12.87
CA GLU A 48 -19.49 -14.45 12.04
C GLU A 48 -19.96 -14.34 10.58
N PHE A 49 -20.39 -15.46 10.00
CA PHE A 49 -20.82 -15.54 8.62
C PHE A 49 -22.08 -14.71 8.36
N LEU A 50 -23.01 -14.66 9.32
CA LEU A 50 -24.21 -13.83 9.24
C LEU A 50 -23.85 -12.34 9.26
N GLY A 51 -22.90 -11.93 10.12
CA GLY A 51 -22.36 -10.57 10.12
C GLY A 51 -21.77 -10.19 8.76
N LEU A 52 -20.97 -11.07 8.15
CA LEU A 52 -20.42 -10.89 6.81
C LEU A 52 -21.52 -10.78 5.74
N CYS A 53 -22.58 -11.60 5.82
CA CYS A 53 -23.72 -11.55 4.92
C CYS A 53 -24.48 -10.22 5.05
N PHE A 54 -24.72 -9.74 6.26
CA PHE A 54 -25.36 -8.44 6.49
C PHE A 54 -24.51 -7.28 5.96
N TRP A 55 -23.19 -7.32 6.17
CA TRP A 55 -22.29 -6.33 5.58
C TRP A 55 -22.30 -6.37 4.04
N ALA A 56 -22.26 -7.56 3.44
CA ALA A 56 -22.35 -7.70 1.99
C ALA A 56 -23.70 -7.19 1.46
N ALA A 57 -24.80 -7.49 2.15
CA ALA A 57 -26.13 -7.03 1.77
C ALA A 57 -26.28 -5.51 1.92
N SER A 58 -25.70 -4.92 2.98
CA SER A 58 -25.59 -3.47 3.18
C SER A 58 -24.92 -2.80 1.97
N TRP A 59 -23.75 -3.30 1.57
CA TRP A 59 -23.07 -2.78 0.38
C TRP A 59 -23.85 -3.05 -0.91
N GLY A 60 -24.55 -4.18 -1.01
CA GLY A 60 -25.46 -4.49 -2.11
C GLY A 60 -26.59 -3.47 -2.25
N ALA A 61 -27.18 -3.03 -1.14
CA ALA A 61 -28.18 -1.98 -1.12
C ALA A 61 -27.60 -0.63 -1.60
N LEU A 62 -26.37 -0.28 -1.19
CA LEU A 62 -25.67 0.90 -1.72
C LEU A 62 -25.40 0.81 -3.22
N LEU A 63 -25.01 -0.36 -3.73
CA LEU A 63 -24.84 -0.60 -5.17
C LEU A 63 -26.15 -0.36 -5.92
N TRP A 64 -27.27 -0.88 -5.42
CA TRP A 64 -28.59 -0.64 -6.00
C TRP A 64 -29.01 0.83 -5.92
N ALA A 65 -28.70 1.52 -4.82
CA ALA A 65 -28.91 2.96 -4.68
C ALA A 65 -28.11 3.76 -5.72
N ALA A 66 -26.88 3.34 -6.02
CA ALA A 66 -26.03 3.93 -7.05
C ALA A 66 -26.37 3.49 -8.49
N GLY A 67 -27.40 2.67 -8.69
CA GLY A 67 -27.81 2.18 -10.01
C GLY A 67 -27.06 0.95 -10.53
N ILE A 68 -26.16 0.37 -9.72
CA ILE A 68 -25.40 -0.83 -10.07
C ILE A 68 -26.16 -2.07 -9.61
N ARG A 69 -26.83 -2.76 -10.54
CA ARG A 69 -27.59 -3.99 -10.24
C ARG A 69 -26.66 -5.21 -10.22
N ALA A 70 -26.12 -5.53 -9.04
CA ALA A 70 -25.37 -6.76 -8.80
C ALA A 70 -26.26 -7.85 -8.16
N ARG A 71 -26.05 -9.12 -8.53
CA ARG A 71 -26.69 -10.28 -7.88
C ARG A 71 -26.15 -10.45 -6.45
N PRO A 72 -26.97 -10.82 -5.45
CA PRO A 72 -26.52 -10.97 -4.05
C PRO A 72 -25.27 -11.86 -3.90
N LEU A 73 -25.24 -13.01 -4.56
CA LEU A 73 -24.07 -13.92 -4.51
C LEU A 73 -22.80 -13.29 -5.08
N THR A 74 -22.92 -12.42 -6.09
CA THR A 74 -21.79 -11.66 -6.64
C THR A 74 -21.26 -10.64 -5.63
N VAL A 75 -22.16 -9.96 -4.93
CA VAL A 75 -21.80 -8.99 -3.88
C VAL A 75 -21.13 -9.70 -2.71
N LEU A 76 -21.71 -10.81 -2.23
CA LEU A 76 -21.13 -11.64 -1.17
C LEU A 76 -19.74 -12.15 -1.56
N SER A 77 -19.60 -12.72 -2.76
CA SER A 77 -18.30 -13.21 -3.25
C SER A 77 -17.26 -12.09 -3.30
N ALA A 78 -17.64 -10.91 -3.79
CA ALA A 78 -16.76 -9.75 -3.83
C ALA A 78 -16.39 -9.27 -2.42
N ALA A 79 -17.36 -9.20 -1.50
CA ALA A 79 -17.16 -8.85 -0.10
C ALA A 79 -16.19 -9.81 0.60
N MET A 80 -16.37 -11.13 0.44
CA MET A 80 -15.46 -12.16 0.98
C MET A 80 -14.04 -12.02 0.43
N ALA A 81 -13.91 -11.82 -0.89
CA ALA A 81 -12.61 -11.57 -1.52
C ALA A 81 -11.93 -10.31 -0.97
N GLY A 82 -12.70 -9.24 -0.78
CA GLY A 82 -12.22 -8.01 -0.13
C GLY A 82 -11.79 -8.24 1.30
N TYR A 83 -12.63 -8.89 2.10
CA TYR A 83 -12.35 -9.22 3.49
C TYR A 83 -11.03 -9.99 3.62
N ALA A 84 -10.84 -11.05 2.84
CA ALA A 84 -9.63 -11.86 2.85
C ALA A 84 -8.37 -11.04 2.52
N VAL A 85 -8.45 -10.15 1.52
CA VAL A 85 -7.32 -9.30 1.13
C VAL A 85 -7.04 -8.25 2.21
N SER A 86 -8.07 -7.55 2.70
CA SER A 86 -7.94 -6.57 3.79
C SER A 86 -7.36 -7.20 5.05
N TYR A 87 -7.77 -8.43 5.38
CA TYR A 87 -7.26 -9.18 6.54
C TYR A 87 -5.75 -9.42 6.45
N LEU A 88 -5.23 -9.76 5.27
CA LEU A 88 -3.82 -10.11 5.09
C LEU A 88 -2.91 -8.89 4.87
N THR A 89 -3.48 -7.75 4.45
CA THR A 89 -2.68 -6.57 4.10
C THR A 89 -2.47 -5.61 5.29
N PRO A 90 -1.23 -5.14 5.55
CA PRO A 90 -0.91 -4.22 6.64
C PRO A 90 -1.26 -2.74 6.32
N VAL A 91 -2.21 -2.48 5.40
CA VAL A 91 -2.54 -1.12 4.94
C VAL A 91 -3.90 -0.72 5.46
N SER A 92 -4.00 -0.51 6.78
CA SER A 92 -5.20 0.06 7.43
C SER A 92 -6.54 -0.59 7.00
N TYR A 93 -6.53 -1.88 6.64
CA TYR A 93 -7.66 -2.62 6.08
C TYR A 93 -8.27 -2.06 4.77
N LEU A 94 -7.56 -1.19 4.06
CA LEU A 94 -7.93 -0.59 2.75
C LEU A 94 -7.45 -1.40 1.53
N GLY A 95 -6.91 -2.60 1.74
CA GLY A 95 -6.34 -3.43 0.67
C GLY A 95 -7.37 -4.19 -0.17
N GLY A 96 -8.55 -4.47 0.38
CA GLY A 96 -9.57 -5.33 -0.24
C GLY A 96 -10.60 -4.61 -1.09
N GLU A 97 -10.76 -3.30 -0.92
CA GLU A 97 -11.73 -2.46 -1.63
C GLU A 97 -11.45 -2.41 -3.13
N PRO A 98 -10.20 -2.30 -3.61
CA PRO A 98 -9.91 -2.42 -5.02
C PRO A 98 -10.34 -3.78 -5.58
N VAL A 99 -10.21 -4.86 -4.81
CA VAL A 99 -10.59 -6.22 -5.23
C VAL A 99 -12.11 -6.36 -5.29
N ARG A 100 -12.84 -5.87 -4.27
CA ARG A 100 -14.30 -5.77 -4.26
C ARG A 100 -14.80 -5.00 -5.47
N GLY A 101 -14.27 -3.80 -5.68
CA GLY A 101 -14.68 -2.93 -6.76
C GLY A 101 -14.42 -3.55 -8.13
N TRP A 102 -13.22 -4.12 -8.34
CA TRP A 102 -12.87 -4.79 -9.59
C TRP A 102 -13.78 -5.98 -9.91
N LEU A 103 -14.11 -6.82 -8.92
CA LEU A 103 -15.01 -7.96 -9.11
C LEU A 103 -16.42 -7.53 -9.52
N ILE A 104 -16.93 -6.44 -8.93
CA ILE A 104 -18.23 -5.88 -9.31
C ILE A 104 -18.18 -5.30 -10.72
N LEU A 105 -17.23 -4.41 -11.02
CA LEU A 105 -17.09 -3.79 -12.35
C LEU A 105 -17.03 -4.83 -13.46
N ARG A 106 -16.26 -5.90 -13.23
CA ARG A 106 -16.13 -6.97 -14.23
C ARG A 106 -17.44 -7.70 -14.49
N LYS A 107 -18.29 -7.88 -13.47
CA LYS A 107 -19.54 -8.64 -13.58
C LYS A 107 -20.74 -7.78 -13.97
N THR A 108 -20.72 -6.47 -13.69
CA THR A 108 -21.86 -5.57 -13.95
C THR A 108 -21.60 -4.56 -15.06
N GLY A 109 -20.35 -4.32 -15.46
CA GLY A 109 -20.00 -3.28 -16.43
C GLY A 109 -20.25 -1.85 -15.95
N GLY A 110 -20.49 -1.65 -14.65
CA GLY A 110 -20.85 -0.33 -14.10
C GLY A 110 -19.74 0.72 -14.20
N GLY A 111 -20.10 1.99 -13.95
CA GLY A 111 -19.16 3.10 -13.91
C GLY A 111 -18.27 3.08 -12.66
N VAL A 112 -17.02 3.50 -12.79
CA VAL A 112 -16.06 3.59 -11.67
C VAL A 112 -16.45 4.62 -10.61
N PRO A 113 -16.88 5.86 -10.95
CA PRO A 113 -17.21 6.87 -9.93
C PRO A 113 -18.40 6.51 -9.03
N PRO A 114 -19.56 6.01 -9.55
CA PRO A 114 -20.67 5.58 -8.69
C PRO A 114 -20.27 4.43 -7.75
N LEU A 115 -19.49 3.46 -8.24
CA LEU A 115 -18.98 2.37 -7.44
C LEU A 115 -18.05 2.86 -6.32
N ALA A 116 -17.12 3.76 -6.64
CA ALA A 116 -16.24 4.37 -5.64
C ALA A 116 -17.05 5.08 -4.55
N GLY A 117 -18.16 5.73 -4.94
CA GLY A 117 -19.09 6.37 -4.01
C GLY A 117 -19.69 5.39 -3.01
N THR A 118 -20.10 4.20 -3.47
CA THR A 118 -20.63 3.16 -2.58
C THR A 118 -19.59 2.65 -1.59
N LEU A 119 -18.32 2.56 -1.98
CA LEU A 119 -17.24 2.11 -1.10
C LEU A 119 -16.89 3.15 -0.04
N VAL A 120 -16.92 4.43 -0.40
CA VAL A 120 -16.76 5.53 0.57
C VAL A 120 -17.93 5.53 1.55
N TRP A 121 -19.15 5.37 1.07
CA TRP A 121 -20.34 5.35 1.93
C TRP A 121 -20.45 4.14 2.83
N ASP A 122 -20.00 2.97 2.39
CA ASP A 122 -19.85 1.77 3.24
C ASP A 122 -19.05 2.13 4.51
N ARG A 123 -17.99 2.94 4.37
CA ARG A 123 -17.16 3.42 5.50
C ARG A 123 -17.82 4.53 6.32
N VAL A 124 -18.53 5.47 5.69
CA VAL A 124 -19.25 6.53 6.41
C VAL A 124 -20.36 5.94 7.29
N ILE A 125 -21.17 5.02 6.75
CA ILE A 125 -22.22 4.33 7.51
C ILE A 125 -21.61 3.51 8.65
N ALA A 126 -20.54 2.75 8.38
CA ALA A 126 -19.84 2.01 9.42
C ALA A 126 -19.30 2.94 10.53
N GLY A 127 -18.77 4.13 10.16
CA GLY A 127 -18.32 5.14 11.11
C GLY A 127 -19.45 5.70 11.98
N LEU A 128 -20.61 6.02 11.39
CA LEU A 128 -21.78 6.49 12.12
C LEU A 128 -22.30 5.46 13.12
N ILE A 129 -22.32 4.19 12.74
CA ILE A 129 -22.71 3.09 13.62
C ILE A 129 -21.67 2.90 14.71
N LEU A 130 -20.38 2.86 14.36
CA LEU A 130 -19.31 2.77 15.34
C LEU A 130 -19.40 3.91 16.38
N LEU A 131 -19.69 5.12 15.93
CA LEU A 131 -19.90 6.28 16.80
C LEU A 131 -21.11 6.10 17.72
N SER A 132 -22.24 5.56 17.24
CA SER A 132 -23.41 5.34 18.10
C SER A 132 -23.12 4.33 19.21
N PHE A 133 -22.44 3.22 18.89
CA PHE A 133 -21.95 2.27 19.89
C PHE A 133 -20.93 2.93 20.84
N ALA A 134 -20.05 3.78 20.32
CA ALA A 134 -19.05 4.47 21.13
C ALA A 134 -19.69 5.45 22.14
N VAL A 135 -20.70 6.19 21.72
CA VAL A 135 -21.49 7.08 22.58
C VAL A 135 -22.21 6.30 23.67
N VAL A 136 -22.87 5.19 23.32
CA VAL A 136 -23.55 4.33 24.30
C VAL A 136 -22.55 3.75 25.31
N GLY A 137 -21.44 3.18 24.83
CA GLY A 137 -20.41 2.62 25.70
C GLY A 137 -19.73 3.67 26.59
N ALA A 138 -19.49 4.88 26.06
CA ALA A 138 -18.94 5.98 26.85
C ALA A 138 -19.94 6.48 27.89
N GLY A 139 -21.23 6.58 27.56
CA GLY A 139 -22.28 6.93 28.51
C GLY A 139 -22.30 6.02 29.73
N MET A 140 -22.05 4.72 29.53
CA MET A 140 -21.93 3.74 30.63
C MET A 140 -20.64 3.88 31.43
N LEU A 141 -19.57 4.42 30.84
CA LEU A 141 -18.25 4.58 31.45
C LEU A 141 -18.10 5.90 32.22
N LEU A 142 -18.72 6.99 31.74
CA LEU A 142 -18.56 8.35 32.27
C LEU A 142 -18.70 8.44 33.81
N PRO A 143 -19.63 7.75 34.49
CA PRO A 143 -19.75 7.81 35.94
C PRO A 143 -18.48 7.39 36.70
N PHE A 144 -17.66 6.51 36.10
CA PHE A 144 -16.48 5.92 36.71
C PHE A 144 -15.17 6.65 36.36
N LEU A 145 -15.24 7.64 35.47
CA LEU A 145 -14.07 8.43 35.07
C LEU A 145 -13.90 9.66 35.98
N SER A 146 -12.64 10.07 36.17
CA SER A 146 -12.32 11.33 36.83
C SER A 146 -12.81 12.53 36.00
N SER A 147 -12.99 13.70 36.63
CA SER A 147 -13.46 14.91 35.94
C SER A 147 -12.60 15.28 34.73
N SER A 148 -11.28 15.11 34.81
CA SER A 148 -10.37 15.35 33.69
C SER A 148 -10.55 14.32 32.55
N GLN A 149 -10.69 13.04 32.89
CA GLN A 149 -10.91 11.97 31.91
C GLN A 149 -12.25 12.12 31.18
N ARG A 150 -13.31 12.54 31.89
CA ARG A 150 -14.64 12.80 31.29
C ARG A 150 -14.54 13.85 30.17
N ILE A 151 -13.84 14.96 30.41
CA ILE A 151 -13.66 16.03 29.42
C ILE A 151 -13.00 15.48 28.15
N TRP A 152 -11.91 14.72 28.29
CA TRP A 152 -11.20 14.16 27.13
C TRP A 152 -12.04 13.16 26.34
N VAL A 153 -12.81 12.29 27.02
CA VAL A 153 -13.70 11.33 26.35
C VAL A 153 -14.81 12.06 25.59
N LEU A 154 -15.47 13.04 26.22
CA LEU A 154 -16.52 13.83 25.59
C LEU A 154 -15.98 14.64 24.40
N LEU A 155 -14.81 15.26 24.55
CA LEU A 155 -14.15 16.00 23.47
C LEU A 155 -13.79 15.08 22.30
N ALA A 156 -13.23 13.90 22.58
CA ALA A 156 -12.89 12.93 21.54
C ALA A 156 -14.13 12.47 20.76
N LEU A 157 -15.23 12.14 21.46
CA LEU A 157 -16.50 11.76 20.84
C LEU A 157 -17.11 12.92 20.05
N PHE A 158 -17.02 14.15 20.55
CA PHE A 158 -17.52 15.34 19.87
C PHE A 158 -16.76 15.62 18.57
N VAL A 159 -15.42 15.61 18.61
CA VAL A 159 -14.57 15.81 17.43
C VAL A 159 -14.80 14.71 16.40
N LEU A 160 -14.83 13.44 16.83
CA LEU A 160 -15.11 12.31 15.96
C LEU A 160 -16.52 12.42 15.36
N GLY A 161 -17.51 12.78 16.18
CA GLY A 161 -18.89 12.94 15.76
C GLY A 161 -19.09 14.06 14.73
N ILE A 162 -18.45 15.21 14.93
CA ILE A 162 -18.42 16.29 13.94
C ILE A 162 -17.79 15.81 12.64
N ALA A 163 -16.61 15.17 12.70
CA ALA A 163 -15.90 14.73 11.49
C ALA A 163 -16.75 13.76 10.64
N ILE A 164 -17.37 12.76 11.28
CA ILE A 164 -18.21 11.78 10.58
C ILE A 164 -19.51 12.42 10.09
N THR A 165 -20.14 13.28 10.89
CA THR A 165 -21.40 13.95 10.52
C THR A 165 -21.20 14.93 9.37
N LEU A 166 -20.13 15.72 9.37
CA LEU A 166 -19.77 16.59 8.24
C LEU A 166 -19.51 15.78 6.97
N GLY A 167 -18.88 14.62 7.11
CA GLY A 167 -18.72 13.65 6.02
C GLY A 167 -20.07 13.21 5.46
N ALA A 168 -20.99 12.75 6.31
CA ALA A 168 -22.32 12.30 5.91
C ALA A 168 -23.17 13.42 5.28
N LEU A 169 -23.18 14.61 5.90
CA LEU A 169 -23.95 15.77 5.43
C LEU A 169 -23.48 16.26 4.07
N ASN A 170 -22.18 16.18 3.76
CA ASN A 170 -21.66 16.56 2.44
C ASN A 170 -22.41 15.89 1.29
N PHE A 171 -22.60 14.59 1.42
CA PHE A 171 -23.21 13.76 0.40
C PHE A 171 -24.74 13.83 0.48
N ALA A 172 -25.31 13.84 1.69
CA ALA A 172 -26.76 13.94 1.87
C ALA A 172 -27.31 15.27 1.33
N LEU A 173 -26.65 16.39 1.65
CA LEU A 173 -27.08 17.73 1.25
C LEU A 173 -26.47 18.22 -0.07
N GLY A 174 -25.49 17.49 -0.63
CA GLY A 174 -24.85 17.87 -1.89
C GLY A 174 -24.01 19.14 -1.75
N TRP A 175 -23.18 19.24 -0.71
CA TRP A 175 -22.28 20.39 -0.51
C TRP A 175 -21.06 20.35 -1.44
N PHE A 176 -20.64 19.15 -1.86
CA PHE A 176 -19.50 18.90 -2.75
C PHE A 176 -18.19 19.52 -2.23
N TRP A 177 -17.98 19.53 -0.90
CA TRP A 177 -16.83 20.23 -0.34
C TRP A 177 -15.50 19.51 -0.65
N LEU A 178 -15.50 18.18 -0.84
CA LEU A 178 -14.27 17.46 -1.19
C LEU A 178 -13.77 17.86 -2.58
N SER A 179 -14.65 17.86 -3.59
CA SER A 179 -14.27 18.30 -4.93
C SER A 179 -13.91 19.79 -4.97
N LYS A 180 -14.58 20.65 -4.20
CA LYS A 180 -14.21 22.07 -4.04
C LYS A 180 -12.81 22.26 -3.47
N ILE A 181 -12.45 21.55 -2.40
CA ILE A 181 -11.09 21.60 -1.82
C ILE A 181 -10.06 21.13 -2.85
N LEU A 182 -10.32 20.04 -3.58
CA LEU A 182 -9.39 19.55 -4.60
C LEU A 182 -9.18 20.56 -5.73
N ARG A 183 -10.25 21.28 -6.16
CA ARG A 183 -10.14 22.37 -7.14
C ARG A 183 -9.38 23.57 -6.59
N PHE A 184 -9.60 23.93 -5.33
CA PHE A 184 -8.82 24.98 -4.67
C PHE A 184 -7.33 24.63 -4.62
N LEU A 185 -6.98 23.40 -4.20
CA LEU A 185 -5.61 22.89 -4.20
C LEU A 185 -5.01 22.82 -5.61
N ALA A 186 -5.82 22.54 -6.64
CA ALA A 186 -5.40 22.60 -8.03
C ALA A 186 -4.98 24.01 -8.45
N GLY A 187 -5.63 25.04 -7.89
CA GLY A 187 -5.30 26.45 -8.08
C GLY A 187 -3.93 26.86 -7.52
N LEU A 188 -3.43 26.15 -6.49
CA LEU A 188 -2.14 26.44 -5.85
C LEU A 188 -0.92 25.96 -6.66
N GLY A 189 -1.10 25.19 -7.74
CA GLY A 189 0.02 24.61 -8.48
C GLY A 189 -0.24 24.36 -9.97
N LYS A 190 0.24 25.27 -10.84
CA LYS A 190 0.09 25.20 -12.31
C LYS A 190 0.51 23.85 -12.94
N LYS A 191 1.48 23.16 -12.34
CA LYS A 191 2.04 21.88 -12.86
C LYS A 191 1.22 20.64 -12.49
N ILE A 192 0.43 20.70 -11.40
CA ILE A 192 -0.38 19.59 -10.88
C ILE A 192 -1.87 19.82 -11.18
N ARG A 193 -2.25 21.08 -11.43
CA ARG A 193 -3.59 21.54 -11.78
C ARG A 193 -4.40 20.57 -12.66
N PRO A 194 -3.96 20.15 -13.87
CA PRO A 194 -4.78 19.28 -14.72
C PRO A 194 -5.03 17.89 -14.13
N ARG A 195 -4.13 17.37 -13.28
CA ARG A 195 -4.34 16.09 -12.58
C ARG A 195 -5.31 16.24 -11.42
N LEU A 196 -5.15 17.30 -10.61
CA LEU A 196 -6.04 17.58 -9.50
C LEU A 196 -7.44 17.97 -9.98
N GLU A 197 -7.57 18.69 -11.09
CA GLU A 197 -8.85 18.99 -11.73
C GLU A 197 -9.52 17.71 -12.24
N ASN A 198 -8.81 16.84 -12.97
CA ASN A 198 -9.37 15.56 -13.40
C ASN A 198 -9.78 14.67 -12.21
N PHE A 199 -8.99 14.67 -11.14
CA PHE A 199 -9.35 13.95 -9.92
C PHE A 199 -10.56 14.57 -9.21
N ALA A 200 -10.62 15.90 -9.13
CA ALA A 200 -11.76 16.63 -8.58
C ALA A 200 -13.04 16.38 -9.38
N THR A 201 -12.96 16.24 -10.71
CA THR A 201 -14.10 15.85 -11.56
C THR A 201 -14.60 14.46 -11.18
N LYS A 202 -13.71 13.47 -11.06
CA LYS A 202 -14.10 12.10 -10.64
C LYS A 202 -14.69 12.05 -9.23
N ILE A 203 -14.15 12.85 -8.30
CA ILE A 203 -14.70 12.98 -6.94
C ILE A 203 -16.06 13.68 -6.98
N SER A 204 -16.25 14.70 -7.82
CA SER A 204 -17.55 15.35 -8.01
C SER A 204 -18.59 14.40 -8.58
N GLU A 205 -18.25 13.58 -9.57
CA GLU A 205 -19.13 12.54 -10.14
C GLU A 205 -19.52 11.50 -9.09
N MET A 206 -18.57 11.11 -8.24
CA MET A 206 -18.79 10.24 -7.10
C MET A 206 -19.73 10.87 -6.07
N GLU A 207 -19.48 12.11 -5.66
CA GLU A 207 -20.32 12.88 -4.74
C GLU A 207 -21.76 13.02 -5.29
N GLU A 208 -21.90 13.26 -6.60
CA GLU A 208 -23.19 13.44 -7.26
C GLU A 208 -23.98 12.13 -7.35
N ALA A 209 -23.31 11.03 -7.70
CA ALA A 209 -23.94 9.71 -7.70
C ALA A 209 -24.54 9.36 -6.34
N MET A 210 -23.82 9.69 -5.27
CA MET A 210 -24.28 9.42 -3.92
C MET A 210 -25.33 10.42 -3.44
N HIS A 211 -25.21 11.71 -3.78
CA HIS A 211 -26.26 12.68 -3.50
C HIS A 211 -27.59 12.28 -4.15
N ARG A 212 -27.56 11.82 -5.40
CA ARG A 212 -28.75 11.28 -6.09
C ARG A 212 -29.31 10.04 -5.39
N ALA A 213 -28.44 9.13 -4.93
CA ALA A 213 -28.86 7.96 -4.16
C ALA A 213 -29.60 8.36 -2.87
N PHE A 214 -29.13 9.39 -2.16
CA PHE A 214 -29.81 9.92 -0.98
C PHE A 214 -31.15 10.57 -1.30
N ARG A 215 -31.20 11.40 -2.35
CA ARG A 215 -32.39 12.18 -2.69
C ARG A 215 -33.51 11.34 -3.28
N PHE A 216 -33.19 10.39 -4.15
CA PHE A 216 -34.18 9.65 -4.95
C PHE A 216 -34.30 8.17 -4.60
N ARG A 217 -33.38 7.63 -3.79
CA ARG A 217 -33.31 6.20 -3.43
C ARG A 217 -32.99 5.98 -1.95
N SER A 218 -33.46 6.88 -1.08
CA SER A 218 -33.23 6.87 0.38
C SER A 218 -33.60 5.54 1.05
N GLY A 219 -34.61 4.82 0.55
CA GLY A 219 -34.99 3.51 1.07
C GLY A 219 -33.85 2.48 1.03
N TYR A 220 -33.04 2.46 -0.03
CA TYR A 220 -31.87 1.57 -0.12
C TYR A 220 -30.74 2.02 0.81
N VAL A 221 -30.59 3.33 1.02
CA VAL A 221 -29.61 3.87 1.97
C VAL A 221 -29.99 3.52 3.40
N LEU A 222 -31.26 3.67 3.77
CA LEU A 222 -31.77 3.29 5.09
C LEU A 222 -31.60 1.78 5.32
N LEU A 223 -31.93 0.96 4.31
CA LEU A 223 -31.70 -0.48 4.35
C LEU A 223 -30.22 -0.81 4.57
N ALA A 224 -29.30 -0.09 3.89
CA ALA A 224 -27.86 -0.26 4.11
C ALA A 224 -27.46 0.06 5.56
N VAL A 225 -27.96 1.15 6.14
CA VAL A 225 -27.71 1.51 7.55
C VAL A 225 -28.22 0.41 8.50
N LEU A 226 -29.44 -0.09 8.28
CA LEU A 226 -30.01 -1.15 9.11
C LEU A 226 -29.21 -2.46 9.02
N LEU A 227 -28.88 -2.90 7.80
CA LEU A 227 -28.08 -4.11 7.58
C LEU A 227 -26.67 -3.96 8.15
N GLN A 228 -26.05 -2.78 8.01
CA GLN A 228 -24.77 -2.52 8.63
C GLN A 228 -24.87 -2.57 10.16
N GLY A 229 -25.95 -2.04 10.75
CA GLY A 229 -26.21 -2.13 12.18
C GLY A 229 -26.31 -3.58 12.66
N LEU A 230 -27.04 -4.42 11.93
CA LEU A 230 -27.14 -5.87 12.20
C LEU A 230 -25.78 -6.56 12.08
N SER A 231 -24.98 -6.22 11.08
CA SER A 231 -23.59 -6.70 10.97
C SER A 231 -22.79 -6.34 12.22
N PHE A 232 -22.80 -5.08 12.65
CA PHE A 232 -22.09 -4.64 13.86
C PHE A 232 -22.61 -5.34 15.12
N LEU A 233 -23.91 -5.56 15.24
CA LEU A 233 -24.51 -6.29 16.35
C LEU A 233 -24.00 -7.74 16.42
N CYS A 234 -23.90 -8.43 15.27
CA CYS A 234 -23.28 -9.77 15.22
C CYS A 234 -21.83 -9.74 15.72
N HIS A 235 -21.07 -8.67 15.43
CA HIS A 235 -19.69 -8.53 15.92
C HIS A 235 -19.64 -8.18 17.41
N TYR A 236 -20.58 -7.36 17.89
CA TYR A 236 -20.69 -6.91 19.27
C TYR A 236 -21.02 -8.06 20.23
N LEU A 237 -21.90 -8.98 19.81
CA LEU A 237 -22.36 -10.10 20.64
C LEU A 237 -21.38 -11.29 20.69
N ARG A 238 -20.31 -11.29 19.90
CA ARG A 238 -19.28 -12.33 19.89
C ARG A 238 -18.75 -12.64 21.29
N PRO A 239 -18.07 -11.69 21.99
CA PRO A 239 -17.55 -11.93 23.34
C PRO A 239 -18.62 -12.48 24.28
N PHE A 240 -19.82 -11.92 24.25
CA PHE A 240 -20.93 -12.41 25.07
C PHE A 240 -21.16 -13.92 24.90
N PHE A 241 -21.38 -14.38 23.66
CA PHE A 241 -21.66 -15.79 23.41
C PHE A 241 -20.46 -16.70 23.68
N TYR A 242 -19.24 -16.26 23.39
CA TYR A 242 -18.07 -17.08 23.70
C TYR A 242 -17.92 -17.32 25.20
N PHE A 243 -17.95 -16.26 26.01
CA PHE A 243 -17.76 -16.39 27.47
C PHE A 243 -18.93 -17.09 28.14
N LEU A 244 -20.15 -16.90 27.62
CA LEU A 244 -21.33 -17.65 28.05
C LEU A 244 -21.16 -19.16 27.80
N PHE A 245 -20.76 -19.57 26.60
CA PHE A 245 -20.68 -20.98 26.24
C PHE A 245 -19.43 -21.69 26.74
N ALA A 246 -18.29 -20.99 26.82
CA ALA A 246 -17.02 -21.59 27.26
C ALA A 246 -16.87 -21.63 28.78
N GLN A 247 -17.42 -20.64 29.50
CA GLN A 247 -17.13 -20.42 30.93
C GLN A 247 -18.39 -20.22 31.79
N GLY A 248 -19.58 -20.18 31.19
CA GLY A 248 -20.80 -19.83 31.92
C GLY A 248 -20.83 -18.40 32.44
N ARG A 249 -19.94 -17.53 31.93
CA ARG A 249 -19.84 -16.12 32.37
C ARG A 249 -20.64 -15.25 31.43
N GLU A 250 -21.68 -14.61 31.97
CA GLU A 250 -22.42 -13.57 31.27
C GLU A 250 -21.65 -12.25 31.35
N LEU A 251 -21.26 -11.72 30.18
CA LEU A 251 -20.72 -10.36 30.12
C LEU A 251 -21.87 -9.35 30.14
N SER A 252 -21.83 -8.46 31.12
CA SER A 252 -22.78 -7.35 31.22
C SER A 252 -22.68 -6.41 30.02
N LEU A 253 -23.76 -5.67 29.73
CA LEU A 253 -23.76 -4.65 28.69
C LEU A 253 -22.64 -3.60 28.86
N ARG A 254 -22.25 -3.33 30.11
CA ARG A 254 -21.14 -2.44 30.43
C ARG A 254 -19.79 -3.02 30.03
N GLU A 255 -19.51 -4.28 30.38
CA GLU A 255 -18.27 -4.96 30.00
C GLU A 255 -18.14 -5.06 28.48
N LEU A 256 -19.24 -5.34 27.77
CA LEU A 256 -19.27 -5.34 26.30
C LEU A 256 -19.00 -3.95 25.72
N GLY A 257 -19.55 -2.89 26.32
CA GLY A 257 -19.32 -1.51 25.89
C GLY A 257 -17.86 -1.08 26.06
N ILE A 258 -17.24 -1.46 27.19
CA ILE A 258 -15.82 -1.22 27.44
C ILE A 258 -14.97 -1.98 26.43
N TYR A 259 -15.23 -3.29 26.28
CA TYR A 259 -14.52 -4.13 25.32
C TYR A 259 -14.57 -3.55 23.92
N PHE A 260 -15.77 -3.17 23.45
CA PHE A 260 -15.97 -2.65 22.11
C PHE A 260 -15.26 -1.32 21.87
N ASN A 261 -15.33 -0.38 22.82
CA ASN A 261 -14.67 0.92 22.69
C ASN A 261 -13.15 0.80 22.65
N LEU A 262 -12.58 -0.03 23.54
CA LEU A 262 -11.15 -0.26 23.53
C LEU A 262 -10.72 -1.07 22.30
N ASN A 263 -11.56 -1.99 21.81
CA ASN A 263 -11.28 -2.75 20.59
C ASN A 263 -11.36 -1.87 19.33
N ALA A 264 -12.27 -0.88 19.30
CA ALA A 264 -12.31 0.14 18.25
C ALA A 264 -11.02 0.94 18.20
N PHE A 265 -10.49 1.34 19.37
CA PHE A 265 -9.18 1.98 19.48
C PHE A 265 -8.04 1.05 19.05
N LEU A 266 -8.05 -0.22 19.49
CA LEU A 266 -7.09 -1.25 19.09
C LEU A 266 -7.02 -1.41 17.57
N SER A 267 -8.17 -1.33 16.88
CA SER A 267 -8.25 -1.46 15.42
C SER A 267 -7.38 -0.46 14.66
N LEU A 268 -7.10 0.72 15.26
CA LEU A 268 -6.22 1.74 14.70
C LEU A 268 -4.75 1.31 14.64
N PHE A 269 -4.36 0.26 15.36
CA PHE A 269 -3.00 -0.24 15.47
C PHE A 269 -2.79 -1.60 14.82
N LEU A 270 -3.86 -2.26 14.38
CA LEU A 270 -3.80 -3.61 13.77
C LEU A 270 -3.00 -3.63 12.46
N TRP A 271 -2.82 -2.49 11.79
CA TRP A 271 -1.99 -2.38 10.59
C TRP A 271 -0.49 -2.47 10.86
N LEU A 272 -0.05 -2.37 12.13
CA LEU A 272 1.36 -2.47 12.51
C LEU A 272 1.97 -3.82 12.11
N THR A 273 1.18 -4.90 12.13
CA THR A 273 1.65 -6.24 11.78
C THR A 273 0.73 -6.86 10.74
N PRO A 274 1.25 -7.66 9.78
CA PRO A 274 0.38 -8.37 8.85
C PRO A 274 -0.62 -9.26 9.58
N ALA A 275 -1.88 -9.17 9.17
CA ALA A 275 -3.02 -9.78 9.85
C ALA A 275 -3.17 -9.41 11.34
N GLY A 276 -2.50 -8.35 11.82
CA GLY A 276 -2.55 -7.95 13.23
C GLY A 276 -1.99 -8.99 14.20
N VAL A 277 -1.14 -9.92 13.75
CA VAL A 277 -0.56 -10.95 14.64
C VAL A 277 0.25 -10.27 15.76
N GLY A 278 0.02 -10.69 17.00
CA GLY A 278 0.64 -10.16 18.21
C GLY A 278 -0.03 -8.89 18.72
N THR A 279 -0.38 -7.95 17.83
CA THR A 279 -1.06 -6.71 18.21
C THR A 279 -2.52 -6.94 18.56
N ALA A 280 -3.24 -7.74 17.77
CA ALA A 280 -4.63 -8.09 18.03
C ALA A 280 -4.77 -8.91 19.31
N GLU A 281 -3.94 -9.95 19.46
CA GLU A 281 -3.94 -10.82 20.63
C GLU A 281 -3.55 -10.06 21.90
N GLY A 282 -2.46 -9.28 21.85
CA GLY A 282 -2.01 -8.49 23.00
C GLY A 282 -3.03 -7.42 23.41
N GLY A 283 -3.63 -6.75 22.43
CA GLY A 283 -4.70 -5.79 22.68
C GLY A 283 -5.92 -6.43 23.35
N ARG A 284 -6.40 -7.58 22.84
CA ARG A 284 -7.55 -8.28 23.44
C ARG A 284 -7.24 -8.82 24.84
N VAL A 285 -6.05 -9.37 25.07
CA VAL A 285 -5.60 -9.79 26.41
C VAL A 285 -5.59 -8.61 27.37
N GLY A 286 -5.04 -7.47 26.96
CA GLY A 286 -5.05 -6.26 27.79
C GLY A 286 -6.47 -5.77 28.10
N ILE A 287 -7.33 -5.69 27.08
CA ILE A 287 -8.72 -5.22 27.23
C ILE A 287 -9.53 -6.14 28.14
N LEU A 288 -9.50 -7.45 27.90
CA LEU A 288 -10.24 -8.44 28.69
C LEU A 288 -9.67 -8.58 30.10
N GLY A 289 -8.36 -8.36 30.28
CA GLY A 289 -7.72 -8.28 31.60
C GLY A 289 -8.31 -7.15 32.46
N LEU A 290 -8.65 -5.99 31.87
CA LEU A 290 -9.36 -4.91 32.57
C LEU A 290 -10.77 -5.30 33.02
N LEU A 291 -11.36 -6.33 32.41
CA LEU A 291 -12.67 -6.89 32.77
C LEU A 291 -12.54 -8.07 33.76
N GLY A 292 -11.34 -8.33 34.27
CA GLY A 292 -11.08 -9.44 35.20
C GLY A 292 -11.14 -10.81 34.53
N ILE A 293 -10.84 -10.90 33.23
CA ILE A 293 -10.70 -12.16 32.50
C ILE A 293 -9.22 -12.53 32.47
N SER A 294 -8.90 -13.79 32.75
CA SER A 294 -7.51 -14.23 32.83
C SER A 294 -6.80 -14.16 31.46
N PRO A 295 -5.46 -13.98 31.42
CA PRO A 295 -4.71 -13.98 30.16
C PRO A 295 -4.90 -15.25 29.33
N ALA A 296 -5.04 -16.42 29.97
CA ALA A 296 -5.30 -17.69 29.30
C ALA A 296 -6.69 -17.71 28.62
N GLU A 297 -7.73 -17.24 29.30
CA GLU A 297 -9.09 -17.15 28.77
C GLU A 297 -9.21 -16.16 27.62
N ALA A 298 -8.57 -14.99 27.76
CA ALA A 298 -8.53 -13.97 26.73
C ALA A 298 -7.75 -14.45 25.48
N MET A 299 -6.66 -15.19 25.67
CA MET A 299 -5.94 -15.81 24.56
C MET A 299 -6.76 -16.91 23.89
N ALA A 300 -7.41 -17.79 24.64
CA ALA A 300 -8.28 -18.83 24.08
C ALA A 300 -9.41 -18.24 23.23
N PHE A 301 -10.02 -17.15 23.71
CA PHE A 301 -11.00 -16.35 23.00
C PHE A 301 -10.44 -15.79 21.68
N SER A 302 -9.30 -15.11 21.75
CA SER A 302 -8.68 -14.48 20.58
C SER A 302 -8.29 -15.52 19.52
N LEU A 303 -7.72 -16.66 19.93
CA LEU A 303 -7.33 -17.74 19.03
C LEU A 303 -8.53 -18.45 18.40
N THR A 304 -9.61 -18.64 19.16
CA THR A 304 -10.85 -19.24 18.65
C THR A 304 -11.42 -18.38 17.52
N TYR A 305 -11.50 -17.06 17.71
CA TYR A 305 -11.96 -16.19 16.63
C TYR A 305 -11.01 -16.12 15.45
N ARG A 306 -9.71 -16.09 15.71
CA ARG A 306 -8.71 -16.16 14.66
C ARG A 306 -8.95 -17.36 13.75
N PHE A 307 -9.21 -18.53 14.35
CA PHE A 307 -9.50 -19.75 13.61
C PHE A 307 -10.76 -19.61 12.76
N LEU A 308 -11.86 -19.08 13.31
CA LEU A 308 -13.11 -18.87 12.58
C LEU A 308 -12.97 -17.87 11.42
N GLU A 309 -12.28 -16.76 11.64
CA GLU A 309 -12.00 -15.75 10.62
C GLU A 309 -11.15 -16.35 9.49
N LEU A 310 -10.15 -17.18 9.80
CA LEU A 310 -9.28 -17.81 8.81
C LEU A 310 -10.03 -18.75 7.86
N ILE A 311 -11.12 -19.38 8.30
CA ILE A 311 -12.00 -20.16 7.42
C ILE A 311 -12.62 -19.23 6.36
N LEU A 312 -13.15 -18.07 6.77
CA LEU A 312 -13.74 -17.09 5.84
C LEU A 312 -12.69 -16.44 4.94
N VAL A 313 -11.48 -16.18 5.46
CA VAL A 313 -10.33 -15.71 4.67
C VAL A 313 -9.99 -16.74 3.60
N GLY A 314 -9.94 -18.03 3.95
CA GLY A 314 -9.69 -19.12 3.00
C GLY A 314 -10.72 -19.16 1.86
N LEU A 315 -12.01 -19.05 2.20
CA LEU A 315 -13.09 -18.97 1.21
C LEU A 315 -12.97 -17.72 0.31
N GLY A 316 -12.63 -16.56 0.89
CA GLY A 316 -12.40 -15.33 0.13
C GLY A 316 -11.20 -15.42 -0.81
N LEU A 317 -10.09 -16.03 -0.38
CA LEU A 317 -8.93 -16.31 -1.22
C LEU A 317 -9.27 -17.28 -2.35
N PHE A 318 -10.10 -18.29 -2.10
CA PHE A 318 -10.60 -19.19 -3.13
C PHE A 318 -11.38 -18.42 -4.22
N VAL A 319 -12.26 -17.49 -3.83
CA VAL A 319 -12.96 -16.60 -4.78
C VAL A 319 -11.96 -15.78 -5.60
N VAL A 320 -10.93 -15.22 -4.96
CA VAL A 320 -9.87 -14.45 -5.61
C VAL A 320 -9.14 -15.29 -6.67
N VAL A 321 -8.74 -16.51 -6.32
CA VAL A 321 -8.06 -17.45 -7.22
C VAL A 321 -8.96 -17.82 -8.39
N ARG A 322 -10.20 -18.24 -8.11
CA ARG A 322 -11.18 -18.66 -9.13
C ARG A 322 -11.56 -17.53 -10.08
N ALA A 323 -11.58 -16.28 -9.60
CA ALA A 323 -11.83 -15.13 -10.44
C ALA A 323 -10.68 -14.85 -11.44
N GLY A 324 -9.60 -15.64 -11.46
CA GLY A 324 -8.44 -15.37 -12.32
C GLY A 324 -7.72 -14.09 -11.90
N ALA A 325 -7.87 -13.67 -10.64
CA ALA A 325 -7.21 -12.50 -10.12
C ALA A 325 -5.73 -12.79 -9.78
N GLY A 326 -5.26 -14.05 -9.80
CA GLY A 326 -3.87 -14.42 -9.51
C GLY A 326 -2.81 -13.62 -10.29
N PRO A 327 -2.83 -13.59 -11.64
CA PRO A 327 -1.89 -12.80 -12.43
C PRO A 327 -2.07 -11.28 -12.27
N LYS A 328 -3.29 -10.81 -11.99
CA LYS A 328 -3.63 -9.37 -11.90
C LYS A 328 -3.47 -8.77 -10.50
N ILE A 329 -3.58 -9.56 -9.44
CA ILE A 329 -3.22 -9.22 -8.06
C ILE A 329 -1.71 -9.29 -7.90
N ARG A 330 -1.01 -10.19 -8.60
CA ARG A 330 0.46 -10.12 -8.74
C ARG A 330 0.91 -8.86 -9.49
N ARG A 331 0.22 -8.45 -10.57
CA ARG A 331 0.38 -7.09 -11.15
C ARG A 331 -0.02 -5.97 -10.18
N GLY A 332 -1.07 -6.15 -9.37
CA GLY A 332 -1.52 -5.23 -8.34
C GLY A 332 -0.47 -5.02 -7.24
N LEU A 333 0.23 -6.08 -6.83
CA LEU A 333 1.40 -6.05 -5.95
C LEU A 333 2.60 -5.36 -6.63
N GLY A 334 2.80 -5.55 -7.95
CA GLY A 334 3.74 -4.78 -8.76
C GLY A 334 3.39 -3.29 -8.84
N ILE A 335 2.10 -2.95 -8.97
CA ILE A 335 1.59 -1.57 -8.91
C ILE A 335 1.77 -1.00 -7.50
N LEU A 336 1.54 -1.78 -6.44
CA LEU A 336 1.81 -1.40 -5.05
C LEU A 336 3.30 -1.15 -4.82
N ARG A 337 4.20 -1.89 -5.48
CA ARG A 337 5.64 -1.60 -5.52
C ARG A 337 5.94 -0.30 -6.29
N GLY A 338 5.32 -0.07 -7.44
CA GLY A 338 5.44 1.20 -8.15
C GLY A 338 4.93 2.39 -7.33
N LEU A 339 3.83 2.22 -6.58
CA LEU A 339 3.33 3.20 -5.60
C LEU A 339 4.28 3.34 -4.42
N ALA A 340 4.91 2.25 -3.97
CA ALA A 340 5.95 2.28 -2.96
C ALA A 340 7.19 3.05 -3.43
N GLU A 341 7.55 2.98 -4.70
CA GLU A 341 8.63 3.75 -5.31
C GLU A 341 8.28 5.22 -5.54
N ILE A 342 7.01 5.53 -5.85
CA ILE A 342 6.50 6.91 -5.77
C ILE A 342 6.61 7.42 -4.32
N GLY A 343 6.29 6.58 -3.35
CA GLY A 343 6.53 6.84 -1.92
C GLY A 343 8.01 7.06 -1.60
N ASN A 344 8.92 6.27 -2.18
CA ASN A 344 10.37 6.48 -2.01
C ASN A 344 10.82 7.81 -2.63
N LEU A 345 10.25 8.20 -3.77
CA LEU A 345 10.53 9.47 -4.42
C LEU A 345 10.09 10.66 -3.55
N LEU A 346 9.00 10.50 -2.78
CA LEU A 346 8.57 11.46 -1.75
C LEU A 346 9.47 11.39 -0.50
N VAL A 347 9.81 10.20 -0.01
CA VAL A 347 10.67 10.01 1.17
C VAL A 347 12.06 10.57 0.93
N TYR A 348 12.73 10.21 -0.16
CA TYR A 348 14.08 10.72 -0.49
C TYR A 348 14.05 12.16 -1.02
N GLY A 349 12.95 12.58 -1.63
CA GLY A 349 12.81 13.94 -2.19
C GLY A 349 12.37 15.01 -1.18
N LEU A 350 11.68 14.64 -0.10
CA LEU A 350 11.11 15.59 0.88
C LEU A 350 11.52 15.31 2.33
N ILE A 351 11.73 14.05 2.72
CA ILE A 351 11.87 13.67 4.14
C ILE A 351 13.32 13.34 4.51
N LEU A 352 14.04 12.60 3.67
CA LEU A 352 15.42 12.20 3.92
C LEU A 352 16.39 13.23 3.32
N PRO A 353 17.26 13.88 4.12
CA PRO A 353 18.26 14.80 3.59
C PRO A 353 19.21 14.08 2.61
N ALA A 354 19.42 14.65 1.42
CA ALA A 354 20.32 14.10 0.39
C ALA A 354 21.73 13.78 0.93
N ARG A 355 22.22 14.56 1.91
CA ARG A 355 23.50 14.34 2.62
C ARG A 355 23.63 12.98 3.32
N LEU A 356 22.53 12.28 3.58
CA LEU A 356 22.55 10.96 4.24
C LEU A 356 22.67 9.79 3.26
N LEU A 357 22.47 10.01 1.96
CA LEU A 357 22.52 8.94 0.95
C LEU A 357 23.87 8.20 0.91
N PRO A 358 25.05 8.89 0.92
CA PRO A 358 26.34 8.20 0.90
C PRO A 358 26.55 7.28 2.11
N ARG A 359 26.15 7.72 3.31
CA ARG A 359 26.24 6.90 4.53
C ARG A 359 25.32 5.69 4.46
N PHE A 360 24.09 5.88 3.98
CA PHE A 360 23.12 4.81 3.82
C PHE A 360 23.61 3.73 2.84
N PHE A 361 24.11 4.11 1.67
CA PHE A 361 24.59 3.14 0.68
C PHE A 361 25.90 2.47 1.13
N ASN A 362 26.86 3.19 1.71
CA ASN A 362 28.05 2.57 2.29
C ASN A 362 27.70 1.54 3.38
N TRP A 363 26.68 1.79 4.21
CA TRP A 363 26.18 0.77 5.14
C TRP A 363 25.61 -0.46 4.42
N ARG A 364 24.90 -0.25 3.31
CA ARG A 364 24.29 -1.34 2.53
C ARG A 364 25.33 -2.23 1.85
N PHE A 365 26.38 -1.64 1.27
CA PHE A 365 27.53 -2.33 0.65
C PHE A 365 28.52 -2.92 1.67
N ARG A 366 28.15 -3.02 2.97
CA ARG A 366 28.82 -3.94 3.90
C ARG A 366 28.67 -5.39 3.44
N LYS A 367 27.51 -5.72 2.86
CA LYS A 367 27.29 -6.99 2.18
C LYS A 367 27.78 -6.85 0.72
N PRO A 368 28.68 -7.72 0.23
CA PRO A 368 28.97 -7.83 -1.21
C PRO A 368 27.70 -8.05 -2.00
N ASP A 369 27.59 -7.40 -3.15
CA ASP A 369 26.46 -7.48 -4.08
C ASP A 369 25.08 -7.52 -3.37
N PRO A 370 24.66 -6.42 -2.73
CA PRO A 370 23.49 -6.44 -1.87
C PRO A 370 22.16 -6.63 -2.63
N TRP A 371 22.20 -6.61 -3.97
CA TRP A 371 21.06 -6.85 -4.86
C TRP A 371 21.19 -8.10 -5.73
N ASP A 372 22.27 -8.87 -5.58
CA ASP A 372 22.50 -10.13 -6.29
C ASP A 372 22.57 -9.94 -7.82
N TYR A 373 23.22 -8.86 -8.28
CA TYR A 373 23.43 -8.55 -9.69
C TYR A 373 24.21 -9.64 -10.42
N ALA A 374 25.17 -10.30 -9.77
CA ALA A 374 26.05 -11.30 -10.39
C ALA A 374 25.31 -12.60 -10.73
N GLU A 375 24.43 -13.09 -9.85
CA GLU A 375 23.80 -14.41 -10.01
C GLU A 375 22.34 -14.35 -10.43
N SER A 376 21.63 -13.25 -10.16
CA SER A 376 20.20 -13.15 -10.42
C SER A 376 19.85 -13.25 -11.91
N PRO A 377 19.06 -14.26 -12.33
CA PRO A 377 18.57 -14.36 -13.71
C PRO A 377 17.74 -13.15 -14.14
N TYR A 378 17.07 -12.50 -13.17
CA TYR A 378 16.29 -11.29 -13.41
C TYR A 378 17.18 -10.10 -13.76
N GLU A 379 18.29 -9.90 -13.04
CA GLU A 379 19.19 -8.77 -13.29
C GLU A 379 19.98 -9.00 -14.60
N LYS A 380 20.41 -10.23 -14.88
CA LYS A 380 21.01 -10.63 -16.19
C LYS A 380 20.08 -10.32 -17.36
N ARG A 381 18.83 -10.79 -17.29
CA ARG A 381 17.82 -10.51 -18.33
C ARG A 381 17.53 -9.03 -18.51
N LYS A 382 17.60 -8.24 -17.43
CA LYS A 382 17.44 -6.78 -17.53
C LYS A 382 18.60 -6.13 -18.28
N TYR A 383 19.83 -6.54 -18.01
CA TYR A 383 20.99 -6.07 -18.77
C TYR A 383 20.86 -6.42 -20.26
N ASP A 384 20.48 -7.65 -20.58
CA ASP A 384 20.27 -8.08 -21.98
C ASP A 384 19.21 -7.22 -22.69
N LEU A 385 18.09 -6.95 -22.01
CA LEU A 385 17.02 -6.11 -22.54
C LEU A 385 17.45 -4.65 -22.69
N VAL A 386 18.26 -4.11 -21.77
CA VAL A 386 18.83 -2.77 -21.91
C VAL A 386 19.68 -2.67 -23.16
N LEU A 387 20.57 -3.65 -23.37
CA LEU A 387 21.43 -3.68 -24.56
C LEU A 387 20.62 -3.85 -25.84
N SER A 388 19.56 -4.67 -25.84
CA SER A 388 18.70 -4.86 -27.03
C SER A 388 17.91 -3.62 -27.45
N VAL A 389 17.73 -2.65 -26.56
CA VAL A 389 16.97 -1.41 -26.81
C VAL A 389 17.89 -0.30 -27.35
N LEU A 390 19.22 -0.45 -27.25
CA LEU A 390 20.17 0.52 -27.75
C LEU A 390 20.13 0.60 -29.28
N PRO A 391 20.09 1.80 -29.88
CA PRO A 391 20.13 1.95 -31.34
C PRO A 391 21.47 1.59 -31.98
N ARG A 392 22.55 1.56 -31.21
CA ARG A 392 23.87 1.15 -31.66
C ARG A 392 24.28 -0.18 -31.03
N ASP A 393 25.04 -0.98 -31.77
CA ASP A 393 25.54 -2.28 -31.35
C ASP A 393 27.08 -2.34 -31.47
N ARG A 394 27.65 -3.54 -31.29
CA ARG A 394 29.09 -3.80 -31.40
C ARG A 394 29.72 -3.45 -32.75
N ARG A 395 28.94 -3.31 -33.83
CA ARG A 395 29.45 -2.89 -35.15
C ARG A 395 29.62 -1.38 -35.25
N ASN A 396 28.89 -0.64 -34.42
CA ASN A 396 28.98 0.82 -34.31
C ASN A 396 29.03 1.24 -32.83
N PRO A 397 30.09 0.88 -32.09
CA PRO A 397 30.15 1.08 -30.64
C PRO A 397 30.06 2.56 -30.26
N TYR A 398 29.49 2.81 -29.08
CA TYR A 398 29.60 4.11 -28.42
C TYR A 398 31.05 4.42 -28.08
N LEU A 399 31.46 5.67 -28.17
CA LEU A 399 32.81 6.09 -27.85
C LEU A 399 33.02 6.13 -26.34
N ARG A 400 32.07 6.74 -25.61
CA ARG A 400 32.23 7.01 -24.18
C ARG A 400 30.89 6.91 -23.45
N ALA A 401 30.76 5.86 -22.65
CA ALA A 401 29.59 5.59 -21.84
C ALA A 401 29.72 6.15 -20.41
N LEU A 402 28.61 6.57 -19.82
CA LEU A 402 28.50 6.99 -18.43
C LEU A 402 27.41 6.20 -17.72
N ASP A 403 27.77 5.46 -16.68
CA ASP A 403 26.85 4.68 -15.84
C ASP A 403 26.62 5.40 -14.49
N LEU A 404 25.44 5.99 -14.33
CA LEU A 404 25.05 6.76 -13.14
C LEU A 404 24.41 5.83 -12.10
N GLY A 405 25.10 5.62 -10.98
CA GLY A 405 24.71 4.66 -9.96
C GLY A 405 25.23 3.24 -10.26
N CYS A 406 26.51 3.14 -10.60
CA CYS A 406 27.14 1.92 -11.14
C CYS A 406 27.28 0.76 -10.13
N ALA A 407 27.04 0.99 -8.83
CA ALA A 407 27.23 0.01 -7.78
C ALA A 407 28.63 -0.66 -7.82
N GLU A 408 28.70 -2.00 -7.95
CA GLU A 408 29.94 -2.78 -8.01
C GLU A 408 30.46 -2.95 -9.45
N GLY A 409 30.01 -2.11 -10.39
CA GLY A 409 30.61 -1.97 -11.72
C GLY A 409 30.24 -3.04 -12.75
N LEU A 410 29.42 -4.04 -12.40
CA LEU A 410 29.14 -5.19 -13.29
C LEU A 410 28.55 -4.78 -14.65
N PHE A 411 27.59 -3.84 -14.67
CA PHE A 411 27.02 -3.36 -15.93
C PHE A 411 28.00 -2.46 -16.69
N THR A 412 28.79 -1.65 -15.96
CA THR A 412 29.81 -0.77 -16.53
C THR A 412 30.91 -1.58 -17.25
N CYS A 413 31.43 -2.63 -16.61
CA CYS A 413 32.34 -3.63 -17.18
C CYS A 413 31.75 -4.24 -18.47
N ARG A 414 30.51 -4.72 -18.38
CA ARG A 414 29.82 -5.42 -19.46
C ARG A 414 29.68 -4.59 -20.75
N LEU A 415 29.49 -3.28 -20.63
CA LEU A 415 29.42 -2.37 -21.79
C LEU A 415 30.71 -2.41 -22.63
N VAL A 416 31.88 -2.53 -22.00
CA VAL A 416 33.17 -2.59 -22.69
C VAL A 416 33.47 -4.01 -23.18
N GLU A 417 33.23 -5.03 -22.35
CA GLU A 417 33.48 -6.43 -22.70
C GLU A 417 32.68 -6.91 -23.91
N GLU A 418 31.41 -6.50 -24.00
CA GLU A 418 30.55 -6.84 -25.15
C GLU A 418 30.81 -5.94 -26.37
N GLY A 419 31.75 -5.00 -26.27
CA GLY A 419 32.10 -4.07 -27.33
C GLY A 419 31.00 -3.06 -27.64
N ILE A 420 30.12 -2.76 -26.69
CA ILE A 420 29.05 -1.75 -26.84
C ILE A 420 29.62 -0.35 -26.68
N ALA A 421 30.61 -0.16 -25.82
CA ALA A 421 31.34 1.10 -25.63
C ALA A 421 32.86 0.89 -25.70
N LYS A 422 33.58 1.89 -26.23
CA LYS A 422 35.06 1.88 -26.24
C LYS A 422 35.64 2.22 -24.86
N GLU A 423 35.02 3.19 -24.18
CA GLU A 423 35.35 3.60 -22.82
C GLU A 423 34.08 3.73 -21.98
N ALA A 424 34.18 3.47 -20.67
CA ALA A 424 33.06 3.63 -19.75
C ALA A 424 33.48 4.26 -18.43
N ILE A 425 32.66 5.17 -17.91
CA ILE A 425 32.83 5.76 -16.58
C ILE A 425 31.64 5.35 -15.71
N GLY A 426 31.91 4.66 -14.61
CA GLY A 426 30.94 4.36 -13.56
C GLY A 426 30.99 5.38 -12.42
N VAL A 427 29.84 5.86 -11.98
CA VAL A 427 29.74 6.80 -10.85
C VAL A 427 28.84 6.26 -9.76
N ASP A 428 29.25 6.34 -8.49
CA ASP A 428 28.41 6.00 -7.33
C ASP A 428 28.78 6.85 -6.10
N VAL A 429 27.86 6.95 -5.13
CA VAL A 429 28.08 7.61 -3.83
C VAL A 429 28.66 6.67 -2.78
N ALA A 430 28.72 5.37 -3.07
CA ALA A 430 29.24 4.35 -2.17
C ALA A 430 30.69 3.99 -2.48
N LEU A 431 31.63 4.55 -1.71
CA LEU A 431 33.06 4.20 -1.78
C LEU A 431 33.32 2.68 -1.72
N ARG A 432 32.57 1.94 -0.90
CA ARG A 432 32.70 0.48 -0.81
C ARG A 432 32.30 -0.24 -2.08
N ALA A 433 31.29 0.26 -2.80
CA ALA A 433 30.86 -0.32 -4.07
C ALA A 433 31.92 -0.06 -5.13
N LEU A 434 32.43 1.18 -5.19
CA LEU A 434 33.47 1.58 -6.13
C LEU A 434 34.81 0.87 -5.91
N ALA A 435 35.16 0.51 -4.67
CA ALA A 435 36.35 -0.30 -4.39
C ALA A 435 36.24 -1.67 -5.07
N ARG A 436 35.11 -2.36 -4.88
CA ARG A 436 34.82 -3.64 -5.55
C ARG A 436 34.68 -3.49 -7.06
N ALA A 437 34.10 -2.39 -7.54
CA ALA A 437 33.98 -2.10 -8.96
C ALA A 437 35.35 -2.03 -9.64
N ARG A 438 36.34 -1.39 -8.99
CA ARG A 438 37.73 -1.35 -9.48
C ARG A 438 38.39 -2.72 -9.48
N GLU A 439 38.12 -3.55 -8.46
CA GLU A 439 38.61 -4.93 -8.43
C GLU A 439 37.99 -5.76 -9.56
N ASN A 440 36.67 -5.67 -9.74
CA ASN A 440 35.91 -6.43 -10.75
C ASN A 440 36.30 -6.07 -12.19
N CYS A 441 36.69 -4.81 -12.45
CA CYS A 441 37.06 -4.34 -13.80
C CYS A 441 38.57 -4.09 -13.95
N ALA A 442 39.43 -4.66 -13.09
CA ALA A 442 40.87 -4.40 -13.11
C ALA A 442 41.55 -4.80 -14.44
N HIS A 443 40.97 -5.75 -15.18
CA HIS A 443 41.42 -6.20 -16.49
C HIS A 443 41.02 -5.26 -17.64
N LEU A 444 40.21 -4.22 -17.37
CA LEU A 444 39.69 -3.29 -18.38
C LEU A 444 40.23 -1.87 -18.13
N PRO A 445 41.39 -1.50 -18.71
CA PRO A 445 41.96 -0.17 -18.52
C PRO A 445 41.10 0.96 -19.10
N GLN A 446 40.11 0.64 -19.94
CA GLN A 446 39.16 1.59 -20.51
C GLN A 446 37.98 1.94 -19.58
N VAL A 447 37.91 1.32 -18.39
CA VAL A 447 36.82 1.54 -17.41
C VAL A 447 37.34 2.35 -16.23
N GLU A 448 36.68 3.49 -15.96
CA GLU A 448 37.01 4.38 -14.85
C GLU A 448 35.86 4.45 -13.83
N PHE A 449 36.19 4.53 -12.52
CA PHE A 449 35.19 4.68 -11.46
C PHE A 449 35.41 5.92 -10.61
N ARG A 450 34.39 6.78 -10.51
CA ARG A 450 34.43 8.05 -9.76
C ARG A 450 33.40 8.09 -8.64
N HIS A 451 33.82 8.67 -7.51
CA HIS A 451 32.96 8.90 -6.36
C HIS A 451 32.30 10.28 -6.46
N LEU A 452 31.05 10.33 -6.91
CA LEU A 452 30.30 11.58 -7.07
C LEU A 452 28.82 11.39 -6.67
N ASP A 453 28.19 12.46 -6.19
CA ASP A 453 26.74 12.52 -6.06
C ASP A 453 26.13 13.06 -7.36
N ILE A 454 25.50 12.18 -8.14
CA ILE A 454 24.91 12.51 -9.44
C ILE A 454 23.84 13.60 -9.34
N GLY A 455 23.25 13.83 -8.15
CA GLY A 455 22.31 14.91 -7.92
C GLY A 455 22.95 16.25 -7.58
N LYS A 456 24.28 16.36 -7.61
CA LYS A 456 25.05 17.61 -7.42
C LYS A 456 25.96 17.91 -8.61
N GLU A 457 26.72 16.91 -9.03
CA GLU A 457 27.71 17.05 -10.10
C GLU A 457 27.72 15.84 -11.03
N LEU A 458 28.41 15.97 -12.17
CA LEU A 458 28.63 14.93 -13.17
C LEU A 458 30.11 14.97 -13.58
N PRO A 459 30.68 13.85 -14.05
CA PRO A 459 32.07 13.84 -14.51
C PRO A 459 32.31 14.80 -15.68
N GLU A 460 33.58 15.18 -15.81
CA GLU A 460 34.06 16.03 -16.90
C GLU A 460 34.05 15.31 -18.26
N GLY A 461 33.98 16.11 -19.33
CA GLY A 461 33.86 15.63 -20.71
C GLY A 461 32.41 15.45 -21.19
N GLN A 462 32.29 14.95 -22.41
CA GLN A 462 31.02 14.62 -23.07
C GLN A 462 30.90 13.11 -23.27
N PHE A 463 29.66 12.64 -23.44
CA PHE A 463 29.31 11.21 -23.53
C PHE A 463 28.33 10.98 -24.67
N ASP A 464 28.44 9.87 -25.37
CA ASP A 464 27.48 9.46 -26.40
C ASP A 464 26.55 8.32 -25.94
N LEU A 465 26.78 7.75 -24.75
CA LEU A 465 25.84 6.91 -24.03
C LEU A 465 25.80 7.28 -22.53
N VAL A 466 24.61 7.44 -21.96
CA VAL A 466 24.40 7.60 -20.52
C VAL A 466 23.36 6.60 -20.05
N VAL A 467 23.63 5.89 -18.97
CA VAL A 467 22.73 4.90 -18.38
C VAL A 467 22.36 5.32 -16.97
N CYS A 468 21.06 5.33 -16.68
CA CYS A 468 20.48 5.57 -15.37
C CYS A 468 19.61 4.37 -15.00
N SER A 469 20.21 3.29 -14.52
CA SER A 469 19.50 2.04 -14.23
C SER A 469 19.15 1.92 -12.76
N GLU A 470 17.85 2.00 -12.43
CA GLU A 470 17.33 1.84 -11.06
C GLU A 470 17.94 2.81 -10.02
N VAL A 471 18.38 4.00 -10.46
CA VAL A 471 19.01 5.02 -9.58
C VAL A 471 18.13 6.26 -9.34
N LEU A 472 17.31 6.65 -10.32
CA LEU A 472 16.69 7.98 -10.34
C LEU A 472 15.73 8.23 -9.17
N TYR A 473 15.06 7.19 -8.67
CA TYR A 473 14.10 7.33 -7.57
C TYR A 473 14.75 7.71 -6.21
N TYR A 474 16.08 7.65 -6.09
CA TYR A 474 16.80 8.15 -4.90
C TYR A 474 17.03 9.66 -4.92
N LEU A 475 16.89 10.32 -6.08
CA LEU A 475 17.16 11.75 -6.22
C LEU A 475 15.98 12.62 -5.80
N GLY A 476 14.74 12.11 -5.89
CA GLY A 476 13.54 12.93 -5.77
C GLY A 476 13.29 13.77 -7.02
N TYR A 477 12.04 14.21 -7.23
CA TYR A 477 11.59 14.77 -8.51
C TYR A 477 12.41 15.98 -9.00
N TRP A 478 12.73 16.92 -8.09
CA TRP A 478 13.43 18.16 -8.43
C TRP A 478 14.88 17.93 -8.87
N ARG A 479 15.59 17.02 -8.19
CA ARG A 479 16.98 16.68 -8.54
C ARG A 479 17.05 15.85 -9.83
N ILE A 480 16.02 15.03 -10.12
CA ILE A 480 15.90 14.38 -11.43
C ILE A 480 15.75 15.43 -12.54
N GLN A 481 14.96 16.48 -12.31
CA GLN A 481 14.82 17.57 -13.29
C GLN A 481 16.16 18.29 -13.52
N ALA A 482 16.88 18.64 -12.46
CA ALA A 482 18.22 19.25 -12.56
C ALA A 482 19.27 18.32 -13.19
N LEU A 483 19.13 16.99 -13.00
CA LEU A 483 19.96 16.00 -13.67
C LEU A 483 19.67 15.95 -15.17
N ALA A 484 18.40 16.02 -15.58
CA ALA A 484 18.03 16.04 -16.99
C ALA A 484 18.62 17.25 -17.73
N GLU A 485 18.62 18.44 -17.10
CA GLU A 485 19.25 19.64 -17.69
C GLU A 485 20.77 19.47 -17.84
N ARG A 486 21.47 19.05 -16.78
CA ARG A 486 22.92 18.79 -16.85
C ARG A 486 23.28 17.72 -17.87
N LEU A 487 22.46 16.68 -18.01
CA LEU A 487 22.68 15.65 -19.04
C LEU A 487 22.41 16.16 -20.45
N ALA A 488 21.52 17.14 -20.64
CA ALA A 488 21.34 17.75 -21.95
C ALA A 488 22.57 18.52 -22.45
N GLU A 489 23.43 18.97 -21.54
CA GLU A 489 24.71 19.62 -21.84
C GLU A 489 25.86 18.62 -22.02
N LYS A 490 25.81 17.47 -21.33
CA LYS A 490 26.88 16.46 -21.32
C LYS A 490 26.75 15.38 -22.38
N VAL A 491 25.53 15.12 -22.85
CA VAL A 491 25.28 14.12 -23.90
C VAL A 491 25.49 14.77 -25.26
N LEU A 492 26.32 14.15 -26.10
CA LEU A 492 26.55 14.56 -27.48
C LEU A 492 25.27 14.51 -28.32
N PRO A 493 25.04 15.42 -29.28
CA PRO A 493 24.00 15.24 -30.30
C PRO A 493 24.12 13.87 -31.00
N GLY A 494 22.99 13.16 -31.14
CA GLY A 494 22.95 11.77 -31.62
C GLY A 494 23.42 10.72 -30.60
N GLY A 495 23.78 11.14 -29.38
CA GLY A 495 24.04 10.29 -28.22
C GLY A 495 22.73 9.86 -27.53
N HIS A 496 22.83 8.85 -26.67
CA HIS A 496 21.66 8.18 -26.09
C HIS A 496 21.65 8.20 -24.57
N VAL A 497 20.45 8.33 -23.98
CA VAL A 497 20.19 8.22 -22.54
C VAL A 497 19.23 7.07 -22.29
N ILE A 498 19.67 6.06 -21.54
CA ILE A 498 18.85 4.94 -21.09
C ILE A 498 18.38 5.17 -19.65
N LEU A 499 17.07 5.08 -19.43
CA LEU A 499 16.45 5.17 -18.12
C LEU A 499 15.78 3.85 -17.79
N VAL A 500 16.10 3.27 -16.63
CA VAL A 500 15.42 2.07 -16.12
C VAL A 500 14.83 2.37 -14.76
N SER A 501 13.53 2.11 -14.60
CA SER A 501 12.83 2.24 -13.31
C SER A 501 11.62 1.32 -13.24
N ALA A 502 11.15 1.00 -12.04
CA ALA A 502 10.00 0.12 -11.88
C ALA A 502 8.73 0.70 -12.51
N TRP A 503 7.87 -0.18 -13.02
CA TRP A 503 6.60 0.17 -13.63
C TRP A 503 5.45 0.04 -12.62
N PRO A 504 4.49 1.00 -12.55
CA PRO A 504 4.32 2.17 -13.41
C PRO A 504 5.05 3.45 -12.95
N ALA A 505 5.91 3.40 -11.92
CA ALA A 505 6.61 4.58 -11.38
C ALA A 505 7.48 5.30 -12.43
N ALA A 506 8.07 4.55 -13.37
CA ALA A 506 8.81 5.04 -14.51
C ALA A 506 8.09 6.18 -15.27
N LYS A 507 6.75 6.13 -15.40
CA LYS A 507 5.96 7.21 -16.03
C LYS A 507 6.14 8.57 -15.36
N LEU A 508 6.44 8.59 -14.06
CA LEU A 508 6.72 9.81 -13.31
C LEU A 508 8.22 10.11 -13.29
N ILE A 509 9.05 9.08 -13.05
CA ILE A 509 10.50 9.21 -12.88
C ILE A 509 11.17 9.65 -14.19
N HIS A 510 10.78 9.08 -15.33
CA HIS A 510 11.38 9.40 -16.63
C HIS A 510 10.82 10.70 -17.23
N ARG A 511 9.75 11.25 -16.63
CA ARG A 511 9.02 12.41 -17.15
C ARG A 511 9.87 13.68 -17.34
N PRO A 512 10.81 14.03 -16.44
CA PRO A 512 11.66 15.20 -16.65
C PRO A 512 12.49 15.09 -17.93
N PHE A 513 13.00 13.89 -18.24
CA PHE A 513 13.74 13.64 -19.48
C PHE A 513 12.82 13.61 -20.70
N LEU A 514 11.69 12.89 -20.64
CA LEU A 514 10.72 12.78 -21.74
C LEU A 514 10.09 14.13 -22.15
N ARG A 515 10.13 15.14 -21.27
CA ARG A 515 9.61 16.48 -21.53
C ARG A 515 10.69 17.50 -21.87
N HIS A 516 11.95 17.14 -21.72
CA HIS A 516 13.04 18.07 -21.96
C HIS A 516 13.23 18.22 -23.49
N PRO A 517 13.29 19.45 -24.03
CA PRO A 517 13.31 19.68 -25.48
C PRO A 517 14.55 19.10 -26.18
N ALA A 518 15.63 18.88 -25.43
CA ALA A 518 16.85 18.26 -25.94
C ALA A 518 16.74 16.76 -26.23
N PHE A 519 15.73 16.06 -25.69
CA PHE A 519 15.64 14.60 -25.78
C PHE A 519 14.41 14.15 -26.58
N LYS A 520 14.61 13.16 -27.45
CA LYS A 520 13.55 12.50 -28.20
C LYS A 520 13.45 11.04 -27.79
N LEU A 521 12.25 10.55 -27.53
CA LEU A 521 12.02 9.12 -27.29
C LEU A 521 12.28 8.33 -28.58
N VAL A 522 13.20 7.36 -28.52
CA VAL A 522 13.51 6.48 -29.66
C VAL A 522 13.00 5.07 -29.46
N ALA A 523 13.03 4.57 -28.21
CA ALA A 523 12.48 3.26 -27.88
C ALA A 523 11.99 3.23 -26.43
N GLU A 524 10.91 2.46 -26.19
CA GLU A 524 10.46 2.12 -24.85
C GLU A 524 10.10 0.64 -24.81
N HIS A 525 10.64 -0.07 -23.83
CA HIS A 525 10.27 -1.45 -23.52
C HIS A 525 9.75 -1.53 -22.10
N VAL A 526 8.52 -2.00 -21.92
CA VAL A 526 7.97 -2.29 -20.59
C VAL A 526 8.06 -3.79 -20.38
N GLU A 527 8.97 -4.22 -19.51
CA GLU A 527 9.17 -5.63 -19.22
C GLU A 527 8.13 -6.11 -18.19
N PRO A 528 7.19 -7.00 -18.59
CA PRO A 528 6.22 -7.54 -17.66
C PRO A 528 6.86 -8.61 -16.76
N HIS A 529 7.18 -8.25 -15.53
CA HIS A 529 7.62 -9.22 -14.51
C HIS A 529 6.56 -9.42 -13.42
N HIS A 530 6.42 -10.66 -12.95
CA HIS A 530 5.36 -11.06 -12.01
C HIS A 530 5.43 -10.36 -10.63
N THR A 531 6.62 -9.88 -10.22
CA THR A 531 6.87 -9.21 -8.93
C THR A 531 7.61 -7.88 -9.03
N ARG A 532 8.27 -7.62 -10.17
CA ARG A 532 9.19 -6.48 -10.36
C ARG A 532 9.12 -5.92 -11.79
N PRO A 533 7.94 -5.52 -12.28
CA PRO A 533 7.86 -4.97 -13.63
C PRO A 533 8.65 -3.65 -13.71
N TYR A 534 9.30 -3.38 -14.83
CA TYR A 534 10.09 -2.17 -15.05
C TYR A 534 9.95 -1.68 -16.48
N ALA A 535 10.30 -0.42 -16.71
CA ALA A 535 10.39 0.16 -18.04
C ALA A 535 11.84 0.54 -18.34
N ILE A 536 12.25 0.27 -19.57
CA ILE A 536 13.49 0.76 -20.17
C ILE A 536 13.07 1.82 -21.19
N THR A 537 13.53 3.05 -21.01
CA THR A 537 13.27 4.16 -21.92
C THR A 537 14.59 4.62 -22.52
N CYS A 538 14.70 4.59 -23.85
CA CYS A 538 15.85 5.11 -24.58
C CYS A 538 15.50 6.44 -25.22
N LEU A 539 16.32 7.44 -24.96
CA LEU A 539 16.19 8.79 -25.48
C LEU A 539 17.41 9.13 -26.32
N GLU A 540 17.20 9.82 -27.44
CA GLU A 540 18.26 10.39 -28.26
C GLU A 540 18.39 11.89 -27.97
N ARG A 541 19.61 12.38 -27.89
CA ARG A 541 19.91 13.81 -27.79
C ARG A 541 19.81 14.46 -29.16
N LEU A 542 18.87 15.39 -29.31
CA LEU A 542 18.70 16.17 -30.53
C LEU A 542 19.83 17.20 -30.71
N PRO A 543 20.10 17.72 -31.92
CA PRO A 543 20.90 18.93 -32.09
C PRO A 543 20.21 20.13 -31.42
N GLN A 544 20.97 21.12 -30.93
CA GLN A 544 20.35 22.40 -30.57
C GLN A 544 19.84 23.05 -31.86
N ARG A 545 18.55 23.42 -31.91
CA ARG A 545 18.05 24.30 -32.96
C ARG A 545 18.65 25.68 -32.67
N GLY A 546 19.53 26.14 -33.56
CA GLY A 546 20.11 27.48 -33.52
C GLY A 546 19.06 28.58 -33.66
#